data_AF-A0AAV2RGL4-F1
#
_entry.id   AF-A0AAV2RGL4-F1
#
_cell.length_a   1.000
_cell.length_b   1.000
_cell.length_c   1.000
_cell.angle_alpha   90.00
_cell.angle_beta   90.00
_cell.angle_gamma   90.00
#
_symmetry.space_group_name_H-M   'P 1'
#
loop_
_entity.id
_entity.type
_entity.pdbx_description
1 polymer ?
#
loop_
_entity_poly.entity_id
_entity_poly.type
_entity_poly.pdbx_seq_one_letter_code
_entity_poly.pdbx_strand_id
1 'polypeptide(L)'
;TSAPPDGVDLNKHPMVIFAEVKQGTNPVMGADVRALITLPDAANATDPIEIKLLDSGSDPDTLQGDGIYSRYLTGVTITGRIIVKAEVKQGNNSIINKGSSTSKRKKRNLIASESEISPDRCCGSFVPLGRIIGEPTGNFSRSEVTGSVKITGVPDPGSDKIPPSKIRDLTVKNTERDDANISVYYSTFEWTAPGDDLDSGIVNNYSLFFTDNITNIYKEDFSLIRDYEISSEIIDDILQEAGTKVSLNISLELSTFLEGVPYFFALIAEDEKGNKSPVSNIVWVILNPPPTEQPMVAPYDWSWIWIYILIGVGVLIVLGIIFGVWCRHRSKKEDELPLDTPSMWVDKTQAE
;
A
#
# COMPACT_ATOMS: atom_id res chain seq x y z
N THR A 1 26.50 19.64 -9.56
CA THR A 1 26.32 20.21 -8.22
C THR A 1 25.42 21.43 -8.32
N SER A 2 24.69 21.80 -7.26
CA SER A 2 23.76 22.96 -7.24
C SER A 2 24.42 24.29 -6.84
N ALA A 3 25.75 24.43 -6.95
CA ALA A 3 26.50 25.53 -6.35
C ALA A 3 26.38 26.87 -7.12
N PRO A 4 26.16 28.02 -6.44
CA PRO A 4 26.24 29.35 -7.04
C PRO A 4 27.67 29.75 -7.45
N PRO A 5 27.83 30.77 -8.31
CA PRO A 5 29.14 31.26 -8.76
C PRO A 5 30.04 31.76 -7.62
N ASP A 6 29.45 32.34 -6.57
CA ASP A 6 30.17 32.97 -5.46
C ASP A 6 30.64 31.98 -4.38
N GLY A 7 30.20 30.72 -4.49
CA GLY A 7 30.44 29.65 -3.53
C GLY A 7 29.20 29.29 -2.70
N VAL A 8 29.36 28.29 -1.84
CA VAL A 8 28.28 27.70 -1.01
C VAL A 8 28.64 27.76 0.46
N ASP A 9 27.73 28.31 1.28
CA ASP A 9 27.76 28.22 2.75
C ASP A 9 26.83 27.09 3.18
N LEU A 10 27.41 25.95 3.60
CA LEU A 10 26.68 24.73 3.93
C LEU A 10 25.73 24.90 5.13
N ASN A 11 25.95 25.91 5.98
CA ASN A 11 25.07 26.23 7.11
C ASN A 11 23.74 26.86 6.70
N LYS A 12 23.70 27.45 5.50
CA LYS A 12 22.54 28.22 5.02
C LYS A 12 21.88 27.56 3.84
N HIS A 13 22.67 26.89 3.01
CA HIS A 13 22.21 26.27 1.78
C HIS A 13 22.79 24.87 1.69
N PRO A 14 21.99 23.84 2.02
CA PRO A 14 22.34 22.46 1.76
C PRO A 14 22.73 22.27 0.30
N MET A 15 23.86 21.61 0.07
CA MET A 15 24.37 21.35 -1.27
C MET A 15 24.02 19.93 -1.69
N VAL A 16 23.41 19.77 -2.85
CA VAL A 16 23.06 18.44 -3.39
C VAL A 16 24.13 18.00 -4.39
N ILE A 17 24.59 16.76 -4.22
CA ILE A 17 25.36 16.04 -5.21
C ILE A 17 24.41 15.05 -5.89
N PHE A 18 24.36 15.10 -7.21
CA PHE A 18 23.59 14.15 -8.00
C PHE A 18 24.41 13.65 -9.18
N ALA A 19 24.10 12.44 -9.62
CA ALA A 19 24.63 11.84 -10.83
C ALA A 19 23.47 11.21 -11.62
N GLU A 20 23.42 11.51 -12.91
CA GLU A 20 22.43 10.96 -13.83
C GLU A 20 23.04 9.74 -14.55
N VAL A 21 22.48 8.56 -14.33
CA VAL A 21 22.97 7.31 -14.90
C VAL A 21 21.97 6.79 -15.93
N LYS A 22 22.33 6.90 -17.21
CA LYS A 22 21.48 6.52 -18.34
C LYS A 22 22.24 5.71 -19.39
N GLN A 23 21.50 4.88 -20.12
CA GLN A 23 21.95 4.28 -21.38
C GLN A 23 21.07 4.79 -22.53
N GLY A 24 21.63 5.69 -23.34
CA GLY A 24 20.83 6.46 -24.28
C GLY A 24 19.84 7.34 -23.51
N THR A 25 18.54 7.14 -23.73
CA THR A 25 17.47 7.87 -23.03
C THR A 25 16.88 7.09 -21.85
N ASN A 26 17.34 5.86 -21.60
CA ASN A 26 16.76 4.96 -20.61
C ASN A 26 17.52 5.06 -19.28
N PRO A 27 16.82 5.23 -18.14
CA PRO A 27 17.48 5.29 -16.85
C PRO A 27 18.03 3.93 -16.41
N VAL A 28 19.16 3.97 -15.71
CA VAL A 28 19.81 2.80 -15.13
C VAL A 28 19.53 2.79 -13.63
N MET A 29 18.77 1.78 -13.19
CA MET A 29 18.38 1.60 -11.80
C MET A 29 19.30 0.59 -11.12
N GLY A 30 19.53 0.72 -9.82
CA GLY A 30 20.32 -0.21 -9.01
C GLY A 30 21.82 -0.22 -9.31
N ALA A 31 22.38 0.86 -9.88
CA ALA A 31 23.82 1.06 -10.02
C ALA A 31 24.46 1.40 -8.66
N ASP A 32 25.75 1.07 -8.49
CA ASP A 32 26.53 1.55 -7.35
C ASP A 32 27.16 2.89 -7.73
N VAL A 33 26.61 3.98 -7.19
CA VAL A 33 27.01 5.36 -7.50
C VAL A 33 27.65 5.99 -6.26
N ARG A 34 28.86 6.51 -6.42
CA ARG A 34 29.64 7.14 -5.35
C ARG A 34 30.15 8.50 -5.83
N ALA A 35 30.05 9.51 -4.97
CA ALA A 35 30.70 10.79 -5.14
C ALA A 35 31.97 10.82 -4.27
N LEU A 36 33.10 11.10 -4.90
CA LEU A 36 34.40 11.30 -4.26
C LEU A 36 34.69 12.79 -4.21
N ILE A 37 34.82 13.33 -2.99
CA ILE A 37 35.10 14.73 -2.75
C ILE A 37 36.56 14.89 -2.33
N THR A 38 37.31 15.69 -3.10
CA THR A 38 38.71 16.03 -2.81
C THR A 38 38.80 17.47 -2.31
N LEU A 39 39.49 17.67 -1.18
CA LEU A 39 39.69 18.96 -0.53
C LEU A 39 41.05 19.59 -0.93
N PRO A 40 41.19 20.93 -0.92
CA PRO A 40 42.34 21.62 -1.52
C PRO A 40 43.64 21.48 -0.72
N ASP A 41 43.59 21.25 0.60
CA ASP A 41 44.78 21.12 1.46
C ASP A 41 45.24 19.66 1.67
N ALA A 42 44.67 18.70 0.94
CA ALA A 42 45.09 17.30 0.97
C ALA A 42 46.41 17.04 0.20
N ALA A 43 47.38 17.95 0.30
CA ALA A 43 48.75 17.76 -0.19
C ALA A 43 49.47 16.58 0.50
N ASN A 44 48.92 16.08 1.62
CA ASN A 44 49.22 14.77 2.17
C ASN A 44 47.98 13.89 2.01
N ALA A 45 48.15 12.76 1.32
CA ALA A 45 47.14 11.78 0.95
C ALA A 45 46.16 11.46 2.09
N THR A 46 45.05 12.20 2.15
CA THR A 46 43.87 11.82 2.92
C THR A 46 42.90 11.25 1.90
N ASP A 47 42.32 10.09 2.22
CA ASP A 47 41.33 9.46 1.35
C ASP A 47 40.19 10.46 1.06
N PRO A 48 39.68 10.52 -0.19
CA PRO A 48 38.57 11.39 -0.53
C PRO A 48 37.36 11.06 0.34
N ILE A 49 36.57 12.07 0.71
CA ILE A 49 35.28 11.82 1.35
C ILE A 49 34.41 11.12 0.32
N GLU A 50 33.91 9.94 0.67
CA GLU A 50 33.08 9.12 -0.19
C GLU A 50 31.61 9.20 0.27
N ILE A 51 30.74 9.66 -0.61
CA ILE A 51 29.28 9.70 -0.38
C ILE A 51 28.62 8.77 -1.40
N LYS A 52 27.96 7.72 -0.92
CA LYS A 52 27.17 6.82 -1.77
C LYS A 52 25.86 7.51 -2.15
N LEU A 53 25.62 7.75 -3.43
CA LEU A 53 24.39 8.39 -3.92
C LEU A 53 23.26 7.35 -4.09
N LEU A 54 22.01 7.75 -3.81
CA LEU A 54 20.85 6.86 -3.82
C LEU A 54 19.79 7.36 -4.81
N ASP A 55 19.12 6.42 -5.48
CA ASP A 55 17.94 6.63 -6.33
C ASP A 55 16.76 5.99 -5.58
N SER A 56 16.31 6.65 -4.51
CA SER A 56 15.34 6.14 -3.54
C SER A 56 14.03 6.90 -3.52
N GLY A 57 13.95 8.05 -4.19
CA GLY A 57 12.84 9.00 -4.11
C GLY A 57 12.74 9.73 -2.76
N SER A 58 13.78 9.63 -1.92
CA SER A 58 13.88 10.30 -0.62
C SER A 58 14.71 11.57 -0.76
N ASP A 59 14.34 12.65 -0.06
CA ASP A 59 15.02 13.95 -0.18
C ASP A 59 16.55 13.81 0.01
N PRO A 60 17.38 14.35 -0.90
CA PRO A 60 17.07 15.29 -1.97
C PRO A 60 16.53 14.67 -3.27
N ASP A 61 16.54 13.35 -3.40
CA ASP A 61 15.92 12.66 -4.53
C ASP A 61 14.40 12.83 -4.50
N THR A 62 13.81 13.02 -5.68
CA THR A 62 12.38 13.29 -5.84
C THR A 62 11.63 12.11 -6.43
N LEU A 63 12.30 11.21 -7.15
CA LEU A 63 11.62 10.17 -7.89
C LEU A 63 12.48 8.91 -8.01
N GLN A 64 12.07 7.88 -7.27
CA GLN A 64 12.73 6.58 -7.31
C GLN A 64 12.69 5.93 -8.71
N GLY A 65 13.85 5.44 -9.13
CA GLY A 65 14.11 4.67 -10.35
C GLY A 65 14.22 5.50 -11.63
N ASP A 66 14.32 6.83 -11.53
CA ASP A 66 14.46 7.70 -12.71
C ASP A 66 15.92 7.80 -13.19
N GLY A 67 16.84 7.09 -12.54
CA GLY A 67 18.26 7.05 -12.86
C GLY A 67 19.03 8.25 -12.35
N ILE A 68 18.43 9.12 -11.55
CA ILE A 68 19.10 10.22 -10.85
C ILE A 68 19.41 9.74 -9.44
N TYR A 69 20.69 9.62 -9.13
CA TYR A 69 21.16 9.25 -7.80
C TYR A 69 21.61 10.52 -7.11
N SER A 70 21.09 10.81 -5.92
CA SER A 70 21.42 12.07 -5.23
C SER A 70 21.50 11.93 -3.72
N ARG A 71 22.29 12.81 -3.09
CA ARG A 71 22.42 13.00 -1.64
C ARG A 71 22.92 14.41 -1.31
N TYR A 72 22.77 14.82 -0.05
CA TYR A 72 23.39 16.06 0.41
C TYR A 72 24.89 15.88 0.65
N LEU A 73 25.65 16.96 0.47
CA LEU A 73 27.04 17.04 0.86
C LEU A 73 27.11 17.31 2.37
N THR A 74 27.32 16.26 3.14
CA THR A 74 27.58 16.30 4.59
C THR A 74 29.04 15.94 4.89
N GLY A 75 29.50 16.17 6.13
CA GLY A 75 30.83 15.77 6.59
C GLY A 75 32.01 16.65 6.13
N VAL A 76 31.75 17.76 5.43
CA VAL A 76 32.80 18.73 5.07
C VAL A 76 33.04 19.71 6.21
N THR A 77 34.24 19.69 6.78
CA THR A 77 34.61 20.47 7.97
C THR A 77 35.53 21.66 7.70
N ILE A 78 35.97 21.85 6.45
CA ILE A 78 36.84 22.96 6.06
C ILE A 78 36.28 23.72 4.85
N THR A 79 36.51 25.03 4.83
CA THR A 79 36.21 25.86 3.66
C THR A 79 37.29 25.69 2.59
N GLY A 80 36.96 25.99 1.33
CA GLY A 80 37.90 25.88 0.23
C GLY A 80 37.28 25.35 -1.05
N ARG A 81 38.11 25.19 -2.09
CA ARG A 81 37.67 24.60 -3.36
C ARG A 81 37.72 23.08 -3.29
N ILE A 82 36.56 22.45 -3.33
CA ILE A 82 36.44 21.00 -3.46
C ILE A 82 36.35 20.60 -4.92
N ILE A 83 36.82 19.40 -5.24
CA ILE A 83 36.61 18.74 -6.54
C ILE A 83 35.67 17.56 -6.30
N VAL A 84 34.63 17.44 -7.13
CA VAL A 84 33.68 16.33 -7.04
C VAL A 84 33.85 15.43 -8.26
N LYS A 85 34.12 14.15 -7.99
CA LYS A 85 34.19 13.09 -9.00
C LYS A 85 33.10 12.06 -8.71
N ALA A 86 32.22 11.82 -9.67
CA ALA A 86 31.28 10.72 -9.62
C ALA A 86 31.94 9.44 -10.17
N GLU A 87 31.77 8.33 -9.47
CA GLU A 87 32.10 6.98 -9.93
C GLU A 87 30.84 6.13 -9.93
N VAL A 88 30.63 5.40 -11.02
CA VAL A 88 29.48 4.52 -11.21
C VAL A 88 29.97 3.14 -11.61
N LYS A 89 29.49 2.12 -10.91
CA LYS A 89 29.78 0.71 -11.20
C LYS A 89 28.49 -0.09 -11.28
N GLN A 90 28.58 -1.28 -11.87
CA GLN A 90 27.50 -2.26 -11.82
C GLN A 90 27.15 -2.58 -10.36
N GLY A 91 25.88 -2.40 -9.99
CA GLY A 91 25.36 -2.85 -8.70
C GLY A 91 24.78 -4.27 -8.78
N ASN A 92 24.37 -4.83 -7.64
CA ASN A 92 23.93 -6.23 -7.55
C ASN A 92 22.76 -6.58 -8.48
N ASN A 93 21.87 -5.62 -8.75
CA ASN A 93 20.68 -5.81 -9.58
C ASN A 93 20.48 -4.63 -10.55
N SER A 94 21.58 -4.14 -11.15
CA SER A 94 21.49 -2.99 -12.05
C SER A 94 20.78 -3.33 -13.36
N ILE A 95 19.75 -2.55 -13.70
CA ILE A 95 18.92 -2.75 -14.88
C ILE A 95 18.70 -1.45 -15.65
N ILE A 96 18.58 -1.56 -16.97
CA ILE A 96 18.18 -0.48 -17.86
C ILE A 96 16.66 -0.50 -17.95
N ASN A 97 16.01 0.53 -17.43
CA ASN A 97 14.57 0.65 -17.53
C ASN A 97 14.19 1.21 -18.90
N LYS A 98 13.66 0.37 -19.80
CA LYS A 98 13.20 0.79 -21.13
C LYS A 98 11.78 1.39 -21.12
N GLY A 99 11.23 1.63 -19.92
CA GLY A 99 9.86 2.07 -19.71
C GLY A 99 8.84 1.06 -20.23
N SER A 100 7.56 1.43 -20.18
CA SER A 100 6.49 0.70 -20.87
C SER A 100 6.60 0.96 -22.38
N SER A 101 7.67 0.47 -23.00
CA SER A 101 7.73 0.40 -24.45
C SER A 101 6.72 -0.65 -24.89
N THR A 102 5.57 -0.18 -25.38
CA THR A 102 4.58 -0.95 -26.15
C THR A 102 5.19 -1.38 -27.48
N SER A 103 6.29 -2.13 -27.44
CA SER A 103 6.89 -2.80 -28.59
C SER A 103 6.90 -4.30 -28.34
N LYS A 104 5.69 -4.86 -28.24
CA LYS A 104 5.24 -6.00 -29.04
C LYS A 104 3.92 -6.48 -28.46
N ARG A 105 2.91 -6.38 -29.32
CA ARG A 105 1.67 -7.14 -29.35
C ARG A 105 1.94 -8.64 -29.09
N LYS A 106 2.17 -9.02 -27.84
CA LYS A 106 1.97 -10.38 -27.35
C LYS A 106 0.92 -10.27 -26.25
N LYS A 107 -0.34 -10.33 -26.68
CA LYS A 107 -1.40 -10.98 -25.87
C LYS A 107 -0.85 -12.36 -25.52
N ARG A 108 -0.22 -12.48 -24.36
CA ARG A 108 -0.12 -13.74 -23.66
C ARG A 108 -0.98 -13.54 -22.42
N ASN A 109 -1.95 -14.44 -22.28
CA ASN A 109 -2.70 -14.67 -21.06
C ASN A 109 -1.70 -14.94 -19.93
N LEU A 110 -1.19 -13.88 -19.32
CA LEU A 110 -0.56 -13.94 -18.02
C LEU A 110 -1.68 -13.59 -17.07
N ILE A 111 -2.23 -14.64 -16.46
CA ILE A 111 -2.86 -14.56 -15.16
C ILE A 111 -1.73 -14.12 -14.22
N ALA A 112 -1.45 -12.81 -14.22
CA ALA A 112 -0.74 -12.19 -13.12
C ALA A 112 -1.77 -12.15 -12.00
N SER A 113 -1.43 -12.74 -10.86
CA SER A 113 -2.24 -12.57 -9.66
C SER A 113 -2.47 -11.08 -9.46
N GLU A 114 -3.73 -10.76 -9.19
CA GLU A 114 -4.28 -9.41 -9.06
C GLU A 114 -3.81 -8.76 -7.75
N SER A 115 -2.50 -8.78 -7.48
CA SER A 115 -1.90 -8.36 -6.21
C SER A 115 -0.61 -7.55 -6.34
N GLU A 116 -0.10 -7.28 -7.55
CA GLU A 116 1.15 -6.49 -7.72
C GLU A 116 1.10 -5.42 -8.83
N ILE A 117 -0.08 -5.13 -9.41
CA ILE A 117 -0.26 -4.02 -10.37
C ILE A 117 -1.49 -3.21 -10.01
N SER A 118 -1.44 -2.54 -8.86
CA SER A 118 -2.21 -1.31 -8.63
C SER A 118 -1.66 -0.56 -7.42
N PRO A 119 -0.91 0.53 -7.60
CA PRO A 119 -1.39 1.75 -7.00
C PRO A 119 -2.51 2.26 -7.91
N ASP A 120 -3.68 2.51 -7.32
CA ASP A 120 -4.72 3.30 -7.96
C ASP A 120 -4.08 4.49 -8.67
N ARG A 121 -4.42 4.64 -9.96
CA ARG A 121 -3.93 5.71 -10.83
C ARG A 121 -4.48 7.04 -10.37
N CYS A 122 -3.95 7.55 -9.28
CA CYS A 122 -4.14 8.91 -8.81
C CYS A 122 -2.81 9.66 -8.92
N CYS A 123 -2.94 10.97 -9.06
CA CYS A 123 -1.91 11.92 -9.48
C CYS A 123 -0.54 11.72 -8.81
N GLY A 124 0.52 11.70 -9.65
CA GLY A 124 1.91 11.61 -9.22
C GLY A 124 2.82 11.24 -10.40
N SER A 125 4.09 11.63 -10.34
CA SER A 125 5.13 11.10 -11.25
C SER A 125 5.58 9.75 -10.73
N PHE A 126 5.56 8.73 -11.59
CA PHE A 126 5.99 7.38 -11.26
C PHE A 126 6.80 6.83 -12.42
N VAL A 127 7.93 6.20 -12.09
CA VAL A 127 8.68 5.41 -13.07
C VAL A 127 8.12 4.00 -13.03
N PRO A 128 7.65 3.42 -14.16
CA PRO A 128 7.27 2.01 -14.20
C PRO A 128 8.46 1.13 -13.84
N LEU A 129 8.51 0.75 -12.56
CA LEU A 129 9.53 -0.13 -12.00
C LEU A 129 9.12 -1.57 -12.26
N GLY A 130 9.98 -2.31 -12.93
CA GLY A 130 9.81 -3.75 -13.01
C GLY A 130 11.02 -4.40 -13.64
N ARG A 131 11.65 -5.33 -12.92
CA ARG A 131 12.59 -6.30 -13.51
C ARG A 131 11.98 -7.10 -14.67
N ILE A 132 10.64 -7.11 -14.77
CA ILE A 132 9.88 -7.71 -15.87
C ILE A 132 10.08 -6.94 -17.19
N ILE A 133 10.44 -5.66 -17.13
CA ILE A 133 10.57 -4.76 -18.30
C ILE A 133 12.03 -4.26 -18.49
N GLY A 134 12.85 -4.35 -17.44
CA GLY A 134 14.26 -3.95 -17.48
C GLY A 134 15.18 -4.99 -18.12
N GLU A 135 16.23 -4.51 -18.80
CA GLU A 135 17.32 -5.37 -19.30
C GLU A 135 18.55 -5.25 -18.38
N PRO A 136 19.30 -6.34 -18.15
CA PRO A 136 20.52 -6.26 -17.35
C PRO A 136 21.52 -5.34 -18.04
N THR A 137 22.18 -4.47 -17.26
CA THR A 137 23.19 -3.53 -17.77
C THR A 137 24.44 -4.20 -18.32
N GLY A 138 24.70 -5.45 -17.92
CA GLY A 138 26.04 -6.05 -17.96
C GLY A 138 27.00 -5.35 -16.99
N ASN A 139 28.27 -5.73 -17.04
CA ASN A 139 29.32 -5.09 -16.25
C ASN A 139 29.73 -3.76 -16.87
N PHE A 140 29.73 -2.70 -16.08
CA PHE A 140 30.17 -1.39 -16.49
C PHE A 140 30.82 -0.64 -15.33
N SER A 141 31.73 0.25 -15.69
CA SER A 141 32.32 1.22 -14.79
C SER A 141 32.54 2.52 -15.56
N ARG A 142 32.14 3.64 -14.98
CA ARG A 142 32.28 4.99 -15.54
C ARG A 142 32.67 5.94 -14.43
N SER A 143 33.38 7.00 -14.77
CA SER A 143 33.66 8.08 -13.84
C SER A 143 33.65 9.41 -14.56
N GLU A 144 33.17 10.45 -13.90
CA GLU A 144 33.11 11.80 -14.44
C GLU A 144 33.47 12.81 -13.36
N VAL A 145 34.20 13.85 -13.74
CA VAL A 145 34.56 14.95 -12.83
C VAL A 145 33.66 16.13 -13.16
N THR A 146 32.78 16.50 -12.23
CA THR A 146 31.79 17.57 -12.41
C THR A 146 32.41 18.97 -12.39
N GLY A 147 33.61 19.11 -11.80
CA GLY A 147 34.34 20.37 -11.68
C GLY A 147 34.70 20.71 -10.24
N SER A 148 35.03 21.99 -10.00
CA SER A 148 35.39 22.51 -8.67
C SER A 148 34.30 23.41 -8.10
N VAL A 149 33.96 23.25 -6.82
CA VAL A 149 33.01 24.10 -6.09
C VAL A 149 33.74 24.78 -4.93
N LYS A 150 33.49 26.08 -4.71
CA LYS A 150 34.03 26.80 -3.56
C LYS A 150 33.06 26.71 -2.38
N ILE A 151 33.48 26.08 -1.29
CA ILE A 151 32.80 26.10 -0.01
C ILE A 151 33.27 27.33 0.76
N THR A 152 32.33 28.20 1.13
CA THR A 152 32.57 29.48 1.83
C THR A 152 32.21 29.42 3.31
N GLY A 153 31.43 28.43 3.72
CA GLY A 153 31.04 28.20 5.11
C GLY A 153 30.75 26.73 5.34
N VAL A 154 31.11 26.25 6.53
CA VAL A 154 30.94 24.88 7.03
C VAL A 154 30.37 24.94 8.44
N PRO A 155 29.70 23.87 8.91
CA PRO A 155 29.24 23.77 10.29
C PRO A 155 30.32 24.08 11.31
N ASP A 156 30.01 24.95 12.30
CA ASP A 156 30.93 25.24 13.38
C ASP A 156 31.13 23.98 14.23
N PRO A 157 32.37 23.60 14.59
CA PRO A 157 32.61 22.42 15.41
C PRO A 157 31.80 22.45 16.71
N GLY A 158 30.94 21.45 16.91
CA GLY A 158 30.10 21.33 18.11
C GLY A 158 28.81 22.16 18.09
N SER A 159 28.53 22.89 17.01
CA SER A 159 27.18 23.40 16.74
C SER A 159 26.51 22.46 15.74
N ASP A 160 25.31 22.02 16.08
CA ASP A 160 24.41 21.39 15.11
C ASP A 160 23.12 22.24 15.04
N LYS A 161 22.80 22.60 13.80
CA LYS A 161 21.67 23.43 13.40
C LYS A 161 21.01 22.88 12.12
N ILE A 162 21.50 21.75 11.61
CA ILE A 162 21.08 21.23 10.32
C ILE A 162 20.01 20.19 10.62
N PRO A 163 18.73 20.48 10.35
CA PRO A 163 17.69 19.53 10.70
C PRO A 163 17.71 18.29 9.79
N PRO A 164 17.08 17.19 10.25
CA PRO A 164 16.74 16.06 9.40
C PRO A 164 15.96 16.48 8.15
N SER A 165 16.17 15.76 7.05
CA SER A 165 15.46 16.00 5.78
C SER A 165 13.99 15.61 5.85
N LYS A 166 13.19 16.12 4.90
CA LYS A 166 11.76 15.82 4.84
C LYS A 166 11.53 14.38 4.40
N ILE A 167 10.75 13.63 5.19
CA ILE A 167 10.25 12.31 4.84
C ILE A 167 9.17 12.45 3.76
N ARG A 168 9.35 11.80 2.61
CA ARG A 168 8.48 11.99 1.42
C ARG A 168 7.67 10.76 1.03
N ASP A 169 8.01 9.62 1.59
CA ASP A 169 7.52 8.31 1.20
C ASP A 169 6.87 7.57 2.37
N LEU A 170 6.32 8.32 3.34
CA LEU A 170 5.47 7.75 4.37
C LEU A 170 4.27 7.08 3.69
N THR A 171 4.04 5.81 4.01
CA THR A 171 2.95 5.01 3.45
C THR A 171 2.35 4.12 4.53
N VAL A 172 1.09 3.72 4.34
CA VAL A 172 0.44 2.70 5.15
C VAL A 172 0.33 1.44 4.30
N LYS A 173 0.90 0.34 4.75
CA LYS A 173 0.91 -0.94 4.02
C LYS A 173 -0.32 -1.77 4.28
N ASN A 174 -0.73 -1.82 5.54
CA ASN A 174 -1.80 -2.69 5.98
C ASN A 174 -2.50 -2.08 7.19
N THR A 175 -3.80 -2.36 7.31
CA THR A 175 -4.60 -2.03 8.48
C THR A 175 -5.53 -3.20 8.74
N GLU A 176 -5.27 -3.95 9.79
CA GLU A 176 -6.00 -5.17 10.14
C GLU A 176 -6.65 -4.99 11.51
N ARG A 177 -7.81 -5.61 11.72
CA ARG A 177 -8.42 -5.68 13.05
C ARG A 177 -7.78 -6.81 13.84
N ASP A 178 -7.56 -6.61 15.13
CA ASP A 178 -7.15 -7.69 16.02
C ASP A 178 -8.28 -8.72 16.20
N ASP A 179 -7.98 -9.99 15.95
CA ASP A 179 -8.88 -11.13 16.10
C ASP A 179 -9.27 -11.37 17.57
N ALA A 180 -8.35 -11.11 18.51
CA ALA A 180 -8.58 -11.34 19.93
C ALA A 180 -9.30 -10.16 20.59
N ASN A 181 -8.96 -8.93 20.18
CA ASN A 181 -9.58 -7.72 20.67
C ASN A 181 -10.18 -6.89 19.53
N ILE A 182 -11.46 -7.13 19.25
CA ILE A 182 -12.20 -6.46 18.16
C ILE A 182 -12.24 -4.92 18.26
N SER A 183 -11.83 -4.33 19.39
CA SER A 183 -11.76 -2.88 19.58
C SER A 183 -10.42 -2.27 19.15
N VAL A 184 -9.48 -3.08 18.67
CA VAL A 184 -8.13 -2.65 18.28
C VAL A 184 -7.86 -3.02 16.83
N TYR A 185 -7.18 -2.14 16.12
CA TYR A 185 -6.63 -2.38 14.80
C TYR A 185 -5.12 -2.19 14.82
N TYR A 186 -4.39 -2.97 14.05
CA TYR A 186 -2.97 -2.79 13.80
C TYR A 186 -2.75 -2.19 12.42
N SER A 187 -2.00 -1.09 12.38
CA SER A 187 -1.65 -0.43 11.13
C SER A 187 -0.15 -0.35 10.96
N THR A 188 0.34 -0.78 9.80
CA THR A 188 1.77 -0.79 9.45
C THR A 188 2.12 0.44 8.63
N PHE A 189 2.95 1.31 9.19
CA PHE A 189 3.51 2.48 8.53
C PHE A 189 4.92 2.17 8.03
N GLU A 190 5.26 2.61 6.82
CA GLU A 190 6.60 2.48 6.26
C GLU A 190 7.09 3.81 5.69
N TRP A 191 8.38 4.11 5.88
CA TRP A 191 9.07 5.26 5.29
C TRP A 191 10.57 4.97 5.11
N THR A 192 11.28 5.87 4.44
CA THR A 192 12.75 5.85 4.42
C THR A 192 13.29 6.76 5.53
N ALA A 193 14.15 6.24 6.38
CA ALA A 193 14.80 7.00 7.46
C ALA A 193 15.51 8.24 6.89
N PRO A 194 15.19 9.46 7.38
CA PRO A 194 16.03 10.62 7.14
C PRO A 194 17.34 10.48 7.93
N GLY A 195 18.26 11.42 7.74
CA GLY A 195 19.44 11.52 8.57
C GLY A 195 19.23 12.46 9.75
N ASP A 196 20.22 12.45 10.63
CA ASP A 196 20.44 13.43 11.67
C ASP A 196 20.60 14.83 11.03
N ASP A 197 21.64 14.97 10.22
CA ASP A 197 21.86 16.10 9.35
C ASP A 197 21.34 15.78 7.94
N LEU A 198 20.17 16.32 7.57
CA LEU A 198 19.54 16.11 6.26
C LEU A 198 19.31 14.61 5.96
N ASP A 199 20.16 14.01 5.12
CA ASP A 199 20.09 12.62 4.70
C ASP A 199 21.31 11.80 5.19
N SER A 200 21.99 12.24 6.26
CA SER A 200 23.16 11.58 6.84
C SER A 200 23.03 11.37 8.35
N GLY A 201 23.44 10.21 8.87
CA GLY A 201 23.36 9.88 10.29
C GLY A 201 22.05 9.19 10.67
N ILE A 202 21.73 9.20 11.97
CA ILE A 202 20.55 8.58 12.56
C ILE A 202 19.84 9.65 13.38
N VAL A 203 18.53 9.80 13.19
CA VAL A 203 17.73 10.73 13.99
C VAL A 203 17.58 10.25 15.43
N ASN A 204 17.37 11.18 16.36
CA ASN A 204 17.20 10.86 17.77
C ASN A 204 15.77 10.43 18.11
N ASN A 205 14.76 10.97 17.42
CA ASN A 205 13.35 10.65 17.67
C ASN A 205 12.45 10.84 16.44
N TYR A 206 11.28 10.19 16.48
CA TYR A 206 10.15 10.45 15.59
C TYR A 206 8.91 10.86 16.40
N SER A 207 8.20 11.88 15.93
CA SER A 207 6.87 12.24 16.43
C SER A 207 5.83 11.94 15.36
N LEU A 208 4.92 11.01 15.66
CA LEU A 208 3.84 10.61 14.77
C LEU A 208 2.56 11.34 15.15
N PHE A 209 2.11 12.21 14.26
CA PHE A 209 0.95 13.06 14.50
C PHE A 209 -0.28 12.54 13.77
N PHE A 210 -1.46 12.76 14.35
CA PHE A 210 -2.72 12.45 13.70
C PHE A 210 -3.84 13.45 13.98
N THR A 211 -4.81 13.51 13.05
CA THR A 211 -6.01 14.34 13.17
C THR A 211 -7.12 13.79 12.26
N ASP A 212 -8.38 14.10 12.53
CA ASP A 212 -9.52 13.81 11.66
C ASP A 212 -9.75 14.91 10.60
N ASN A 213 -9.01 16.02 10.67
CA ASN A 213 -9.08 17.13 9.73
C ASN A 213 -7.72 17.45 9.12
N ILE A 214 -7.52 17.05 7.87
CA ILE A 214 -6.28 17.26 7.12
C ILE A 214 -5.78 18.71 7.10
N THR A 215 -6.69 19.69 7.20
CA THR A 215 -6.30 21.12 7.19
C THR A 215 -5.48 21.53 8.42
N ASN A 216 -5.61 20.82 9.54
CA ASN A 216 -4.81 21.08 10.73
C ASN A 216 -3.33 20.75 10.47
N ILE A 217 -3.05 19.63 9.79
CA ILE A 217 -1.68 19.25 9.40
C ILE A 217 -1.10 20.25 8.40
N TYR A 218 -1.87 20.66 7.38
CA TYR A 218 -1.38 21.65 6.41
C TYR A 218 -1.07 23.02 7.01
N LYS A 219 -1.74 23.39 8.09
CA LYS A 219 -1.49 24.64 8.83
C LYS A 219 -0.44 24.49 9.92
N GLU A 220 0.03 23.26 10.16
CA GLU A 220 0.92 22.91 11.27
C GLU A 220 0.37 23.43 12.62
N ASP A 221 -0.95 23.35 12.80
CA ASP A 221 -1.60 23.77 14.04
C ASP A 221 -1.51 22.65 15.09
N PHE A 222 -0.34 22.55 15.72
CA PHE A 222 -0.03 21.53 16.73
C PHE A 222 -0.95 21.56 17.96
N SER A 223 -1.81 22.57 18.12
CA SER A 223 -2.82 22.59 19.17
C SER A 223 -4.05 21.72 18.86
N LEU A 224 -4.30 21.47 17.57
CA LEU A 224 -5.44 20.68 17.05
C LEU A 224 -5.01 19.32 16.48
N ILE A 225 -3.71 19.05 16.47
CA ILE A 225 -3.10 17.79 16.06
C ILE A 225 -2.74 17.01 17.32
N ARG A 226 -3.00 15.70 17.32
CA ARG A 226 -2.65 14.83 18.44
C ARG A 226 -1.35 14.12 18.14
N ASP A 227 -0.52 13.94 19.16
CA ASP A 227 0.67 13.10 19.10
C ASP A 227 0.28 11.65 19.43
N TYR A 228 0.79 10.71 18.64
CA TYR A 228 0.70 9.29 18.92
C TYR A 228 1.98 8.88 19.64
N GLU A 229 1.86 8.53 20.91
CA GLU A 229 2.99 8.09 21.72
C GLU A 229 3.54 6.76 21.20
N ILE A 230 4.72 6.80 20.58
CA ILE A 230 5.44 5.61 20.14
C ILE A 230 6.07 4.95 21.37
N SER A 231 5.78 3.66 21.57
CA SER A 231 6.33 2.90 22.70
C SER A 231 7.86 2.92 22.70
N SER A 232 8.45 3.16 23.87
CA SER A 232 9.91 3.11 24.05
C SER A 232 10.50 1.73 23.77
N GLU A 233 9.69 0.67 23.74
CA GLU A 233 10.14 -0.69 23.39
C GLU A 233 10.43 -0.86 21.89
N ILE A 234 9.83 -0.02 21.04
CA ILE A 234 9.93 -0.14 19.57
C ILE A 234 10.77 1.00 18.99
N ILE A 235 11.12 2.01 19.81
CA ILE A 235 11.81 3.21 19.34
C ILE A 235 13.19 2.86 18.73
N ASP A 236 13.97 2.00 19.40
CA ASP A 236 15.30 1.61 18.94
C ASP A 236 15.25 0.86 17.58
N ASP A 237 14.15 0.15 17.29
CA ASP A 237 13.96 -0.56 16.02
C ASP A 237 13.72 0.40 14.85
N ILE A 238 13.17 1.59 15.11
CA ILE A 238 12.86 2.58 14.07
C ILE A 238 13.98 3.62 13.88
N LEU A 239 14.92 3.74 14.82
CA LEU A 239 16.11 4.60 14.69
C LEU A 239 17.16 3.90 13.81
N GLN A 240 17.05 4.10 12.51
CA GLN A 240 17.91 3.48 11.50
C GLN A 240 18.77 4.51 10.77
N GLU A 241 19.90 4.05 10.21
CA GLU A 241 20.76 4.87 9.35
C GLU A 241 20.00 5.44 8.15
N ALA A 242 20.29 6.70 7.82
CA ALA A 242 19.66 7.41 6.72
C ALA A 242 19.65 6.61 5.42
N GLY A 243 18.50 6.60 4.74
CA GLY A 243 18.28 5.83 3.50
C GLY A 243 17.83 4.38 3.73
N THR A 244 17.73 3.92 4.98
CA THR A 244 17.18 2.60 5.32
C THR A 244 15.66 2.66 5.37
N LYS A 245 14.98 1.60 4.91
CA LYS A 245 13.53 1.47 5.05
C LYS A 245 13.16 1.08 6.48
N VAL A 246 12.24 1.84 7.07
CA VAL A 246 11.73 1.65 8.42
C VAL A 246 10.26 1.22 8.35
N SER A 247 9.86 0.33 9.25
CA SER A 247 8.49 -0.16 9.40
C SER A 247 8.06 -0.02 10.86
N LEU A 248 6.92 0.62 11.11
CA LEU A 248 6.33 0.80 12.43
C LEU A 248 4.91 0.24 12.45
N ASN A 249 4.64 -0.67 13.38
CA ASN A 249 3.29 -1.15 13.64
C ASN A 249 2.71 -0.41 14.83
N ILE A 250 1.56 0.23 14.63
CA ILE A 250 0.83 0.94 15.70
C ILE A 250 -0.53 0.31 15.95
N SER A 251 -1.03 0.46 17.17
CA SER A 251 -2.38 0.05 17.56
C SER A 251 -3.34 1.24 17.53
N LEU A 252 -4.44 1.10 16.81
CA LEU A 252 -5.51 2.08 16.69
C LEU A 252 -6.74 1.56 17.43
N GLU A 253 -6.97 2.11 18.63
CA GLU A 253 -8.10 1.72 19.47
C GLU A 253 -9.38 2.49 19.13
N LEU A 254 -10.52 1.81 19.14
CA LEU A 254 -11.83 2.43 18.92
C LEU A 254 -12.26 3.44 20.01
N SER A 255 -11.52 3.49 21.12
CA SER A 255 -11.64 4.55 22.14
C SER A 255 -11.26 5.93 21.59
N THR A 256 -10.34 5.97 20.62
CA THR A 256 -9.76 7.19 20.05
C THR A 256 -10.08 7.34 18.56
N PHE A 257 -10.12 6.23 17.83
CA PHE A 257 -10.29 6.19 16.37
C PHE A 257 -11.65 5.61 16.00
N LEU A 258 -12.56 6.42 15.48
CA LEU A 258 -13.89 5.98 15.09
C LEU A 258 -13.90 5.24 13.75
N GLU A 259 -14.70 4.18 13.65
CA GLU A 259 -14.91 3.45 12.39
C GLU A 259 -15.57 4.32 11.32
N GLY A 260 -15.16 4.15 10.06
CA GLY A 260 -15.67 4.92 8.93
C GLY A 260 -15.21 6.38 8.86
N VAL A 261 -14.41 6.85 9.83
CA VAL A 261 -13.82 8.20 9.84
C VAL A 261 -12.37 8.13 9.34
N PRO A 262 -11.97 8.98 8.37
CA PRO A 262 -10.58 9.06 7.95
C PRO A 262 -9.75 9.83 8.99
N TYR A 263 -8.68 9.20 9.45
CA TYR A 263 -7.65 9.85 10.25
C TYR A 263 -6.41 10.06 9.40
N PHE A 264 -5.93 11.29 9.37
CA PHE A 264 -4.73 11.70 8.64
C PHE A 264 -3.53 11.65 9.57
N PHE A 265 -2.42 11.10 9.07
CA PHE A 265 -1.18 10.94 9.80
C PHE A 265 -0.03 11.65 9.08
N ALA A 266 0.89 12.20 9.87
CA ALA A 266 2.15 12.77 9.39
C ALA A 266 3.26 12.54 10.42
N LEU A 267 4.51 12.54 9.96
CA LEU A 267 5.69 12.24 10.76
C LEU A 267 6.63 13.45 10.76
N ILE A 268 7.28 13.70 11.89
CA ILE A 268 8.40 14.63 12.03
C ILE A 268 9.56 13.85 12.64
N ALA A 269 10.77 14.04 12.12
CA ALA A 269 11.99 13.52 12.72
C ALA A 269 12.73 14.64 13.48
N GLU A 270 13.43 14.27 14.55
CA GLU A 270 14.15 15.19 15.43
C GLU A 270 15.57 14.65 15.70
N ASP A 271 16.59 15.51 15.59
CA ASP A 271 17.99 15.20 15.91
C ASP A 271 18.29 15.30 17.42
N GLU A 272 19.53 15.05 17.85
CA GLU A 272 19.88 15.13 19.27
C GLU A 272 19.94 16.55 19.83
N LYS A 273 19.91 17.58 18.97
CA LYS A 273 19.85 18.99 19.36
C LYS A 273 18.44 19.55 19.37
N GLY A 274 17.46 18.77 18.94
CA GLY A 274 16.07 19.15 18.86
C GLY A 274 15.71 19.95 17.60
N ASN A 275 16.55 19.97 16.55
CA ASN A 275 16.11 20.48 15.27
C ASN A 275 15.16 19.47 14.62
N LYS A 276 14.10 19.98 13.99
CA LYS A 276 12.99 19.18 13.48
C LYS A 276 12.95 19.22 11.97
N SER A 277 12.67 18.07 11.36
CA SER A 277 12.37 18.00 9.94
C SER A 277 11.11 18.81 9.60
N PRO A 278 10.95 19.22 8.34
CA PRO A 278 9.62 19.57 7.82
C PRO A 278 8.65 18.39 7.99
N VAL A 279 7.35 18.68 8.09
CA VAL A 279 6.29 17.67 8.13
C VAL A 279 6.37 16.76 6.90
N SER A 280 6.20 15.46 7.07
CA SER A 280 6.22 14.47 5.99
C SER A 280 5.13 14.69 4.93
N ASN A 281 5.08 13.83 3.92
CA ASN A 281 3.84 13.64 3.17
C ASN A 281 2.75 13.07 4.11
N ILE A 282 1.48 13.37 3.81
CA ILE A 282 0.34 12.97 4.64
C ILE A 282 -0.23 11.66 4.12
N VAL A 283 -0.49 10.73 5.02
CA VAL A 283 -1.22 9.48 4.75
C VAL A 283 -2.52 9.45 5.54
N TRP A 284 -3.42 8.54 5.21
CA TRP A 284 -4.67 8.40 5.96
C TRP A 284 -5.04 6.94 6.17
N VAL A 285 -5.79 6.69 7.24
CA VAL A 285 -6.32 5.38 7.62
C VAL A 285 -7.82 5.51 7.91
N ILE A 286 -8.61 4.56 7.42
CA ILE A 286 -10.02 4.38 7.81
C ILE A 286 -10.15 3.00 8.44
N LEU A 287 -10.70 2.94 9.64
CA LEU A 287 -11.01 1.68 10.32
C LEU A 287 -12.36 1.16 9.80
N ASN A 288 -12.35 -0.03 9.21
CA ASN A 288 -13.53 -0.63 8.59
C ASN A 288 -14.20 -1.64 9.53
N PRO A 289 -15.52 -1.54 9.77
CA PRO A 289 -16.25 -2.58 10.51
C PRO A 289 -16.11 -3.94 9.81
N PRO A 290 -16.23 -5.07 10.54
CA PRO A 290 -16.23 -6.37 9.89
C PRO A 290 -17.37 -6.44 8.87
N PRO A 291 -17.20 -7.17 7.77
CA PRO A 291 -18.31 -7.42 6.85
C PRO A 291 -19.46 -8.02 7.68
N THR A 292 -20.62 -7.37 7.62
CA THR A 292 -21.82 -7.87 8.32
C THR A 292 -22.11 -9.26 7.78
N GLU A 293 -21.92 -10.30 8.60
CA GLU A 293 -22.41 -11.64 8.26
C GLU A 293 -23.91 -11.54 8.09
N GLN A 294 -24.36 -11.54 6.84
CA GLN A 294 -25.79 -11.66 6.55
C GLN A 294 -26.24 -12.98 7.18
N PRO A 295 -27.31 -12.99 8.00
CA PRO A 295 -27.77 -14.22 8.60
C PRO A 295 -27.99 -15.23 7.47
N MET A 296 -27.20 -16.31 7.47
CA MET A 296 -27.40 -17.40 6.51
C MET A 296 -28.85 -17.81 6.65
N VAL A 297 -29.65 -17.53 5.61
CA VAL A 297 -31.03 -18.01 5.55
C VAL A 297 -30.91 -19.53 5.61
N ALA A 298 -31.24 -20.11 6.78
CA ALA A 298 -31.18 -21.55 6.96
C ALA A 298 -31.92 -22.20 5.78
N PRO A 299 -31.32 -23.20 5.09
CA PRO A 299 -31.98 -23.84 3.97
C PRO A 299 -33.34 -24.32 4.47
N TYR A 300 -34.41 -23.84 3.82
CA TYR A 300 -35.80 -24.14 4.14
C TYR A 300 -35.92 -25.63 4.48
N ASP A 301 -36.45 -25.99 5.65
CA ASP A 301 -36.60 -27.38 6.04
C ASP A 301 -37.74 -28.02 5.20
N TRP A 302 -37.38 -28.62 4.07
CA TRP A 302 -38.31 -29.31 3.15
C TRP A 302 -38.94 -30.56 3.79
N SER A 303 -38.62 -30.91 5.04
CA SER A 303 -39.19 -32.07 5.74
C SER A 303 -40.72 -32.02 5.81
N TRP A 304 -41.31 -30.82 5.81
CA TRP A 304 -42.77 -30.65 5.90
C TRP A 304 -43.47 -31.01 4.60
N ILE A 305 -42.77 -30.96 3.46
CA ILE A 305 -43.33 -31.36 2.16
C ILE A 305 -43.57 -32.86 2.11
N TRP A 306 -42.73 -33.67 2.75
CA TRP A 306 -42.97 -35.11 2.89
C TRP A 306 -44.20 -35.43 3.73
N ILE A 307 -44.48 -34.64 4.76
CA ILE A 307 -45.70 -34.77 5.59
C ILE A 307 -46.94 -34.48 4.73
N TYR A 308 -46.94 -33.40 3.93
CA TYR A 308 -48.06 -33.10 3.04
C TYR A 308 -48.27 -34.15 1.95
N ILE A 309 -47.19 -34.72 1.40
CA ILE A 309 -47.28 -35.82 0.42
C ILE A 309 -47.89 -37.07 1.07
N LEU A 310 -47.47 -37.44 2.28
CA LEU A 310 -48.02 -38.60 3.00
C LEU A 310 -49.50 -38.44 3.33
N ILE A 311 -49.91 -37.24 3.76
CA ILE A 311 -51.32 -36.92 4.01
C ILE A 311 -52.12 -37.04 2.70
N GLY A 312 -51.62 -36.48 1.60
CA GLY A 312 -52.27 -36.57 0.28
C GLY A 312 -52.43 -38.01 -0.21
N VAL A 313 -51.39 -38.84 -0.09
CA VAL A 313 -51.44 -40.27 -0.44
C VAL A 313 -52.44 -41.02 0.44
N GLY A 314 -52.47 -40.74 1.74
CA GLY A 314 -53.44 -41.33 2.67
C GLY A 314 -54.89 -41.02 2.27
N VAL A 315 -55.18 -39.78 1.90
CA VAL A 315 -56.52 -39.37 1.43
C VAL A 315 -56.91 -40.10 0.15
N LEU A 316 -55.99 -40.24 -0.82
CA LEU A 316 -56.26 -40.95 -2.06
C LEU A 316 -56.55 -42.44 -1.85
N ILE A 317 -55.84 -43.09 -0.93
CA ILE A 317 -56.10 -44.49 -0.57
C ILE A 317 -57.50 -44.63 0.04
N VAL A 318 -57.88 -43.74 0.97
CA VAL A 318 -59.22 -43.77 1.59
C VAL A 318 -60.31 -43.55 0.55
N LEU A 319 -60.15 -42.58 -0.36
CA LEU A 319 -61.08 -42.36 -1.47
C LEU A 319 -61.18 -43.57 -2.40
N GLY A 320 -60.04 -44.22 -2.70
CA GLY A 320 -60.00 -45.46 -3.48
C GLY A 320 -60.74 -46.62 -2.80
N ILE A 321 -60.61 -46.77 -1.47
CA ILE A 321 -61.35 -47.78 -0.70
C ILE A 321 -62.84 -47.47 -0.71
N ILE A 322 -63.24 -46.22 -0.47
CA ILE A 322 -64.65 -45.80 -0.51
C ILE A 322 -65.25 -46.08 -1.90
N PHE A 323 -64.53 -45.73 -2.96
CA PHE A 323 -64.94 -45.99 -4.34
C PHE A 323 -65.04 -47.49 -4.63
N GLY A 324 -64.07 -48.29 -4.17
CA GLY A 324 -64.09 -49.75 -4.30
C GLY A 324 -65.27 -50.39 -3.59
N VAL A 325 -65.60 -49.95 -2.36
CA VAL A 325 -66.77 -50.40 -1.61
C VAL A 325 -68.07 -49.99 -2.31
N TRP A 326 -68.13 -48.77 -2.84
CA TRP A 326 -69.27 -48.27 -3.61
C TRP A 326 -69.51 -49.08 -4.88
N CYS A 327 -68.46 -49.36 -5.66
CA CYS A 327 -68.53 -50.22 -6.84
C CYS A 327 -68.98 -51.63 -6.51
N ARG A 328 -68.48 -52.22 -5.41
CA ARG A 328 -68.87 -53.56 -4.96
C ARG A 328 -70.32 -53.63 -4.46
N HIS A 329 -70.82 -52.55 -3.85
CA HIS A 329 -72.23 -52.45 -3.44
C HIS A 329 -73.17 -52.24 -4.64
N ARG A 330 -72.71 -51.56 -5.70
CA ARG A 330 -73.48 -51.38 -6.94
C ARG A 330 -73.59 -52.67 -7.74
N SER A 331 -72.50 -53.44 -7.86
CA SER A 331 -72.50 -54.75 -8.53
C SER A 331 -73.49 -55.75 -7.88
N LYS A 332 -73.62 -55.76 -6.54
CA LYS A 332 -74.60 -56.61 -5.85
C LYS A 332 -76.07 -56.26 -6.12
N LYS A 333 -76.38 -55.09 -6.68
CA LYS A 333 -77.76 -54.70 -7.04
C LYS A 333 -78.18 -55.16 -8.43
N GLU A 334 -77.27 -55.64 -9.27
CA GLU A 334 -77.59 -56.07 -10.65
C GLU A 334 -77.87 -57.59 -10.77
N ASP A 335 -77.68 -58.37 -9.70
CA ASP A 335 -77.96 -59.82 -9.67
C ASP A 335 -79.41 -60.20 -9.29
N GLU A 336 -80.31 -59.23 -9.07
CA GLU A 336 -81.75 -59.46 -8.83
C GLU A 336 -82.63 -58.76 -9.88
N LEU A 337 -82.67 -59.29 -11.11
CA LEU A 337 -83.73 -59.00 -12.10
C LEU A 337 -84.01 -60.26 -12.93
N PRO A 338 -85.18 -60.92 -12.79
CA PRO A 338 -85.54 -62.06 -13.63
C PRO A 338 -86.07 -61.58 -14.98
N LEU A 339 -85.51 -62.15 -16.05
CA LEU A 339 -86.12 -62.19 -17.38
C LEU A 339 -87.26 -63.22 -17.36
N ASP A 340 -88.50 -62.79 -17.55
CA ASP A 340 -89.36 -63.43 -18.55
C ASP A 340 -90.48 -62.51 -19.05
N THR A 341 -90.84 -62.72 -20.32
CA THR A 341 -91.78 -61.97 -21.17
C THR A 341 -93.08 -62.81 -21.35
N PRO A 342 -94.05 -62.52 -22.25
CA PRO A 342 -94.60 -61.30 -22.85
C PRO A 342 -96.15 -61.25 -22.78
N SER A 343 -96.76 -60.37 -23.60
CA SER A 343 -98.17 -60.35 -24.09
C SER A 343 -99.10 -59.40 -23.32
N MET A 344 -100.10 -58.72 -23.88
CA MET A 344 -100.67 -58.57 -25.21
C MET A 344 -101.84 -57.57 -25.04
N TRP A 345 -102.07 -56.66 -26.02
CA TRP A 345 -103.36 -55.97 -26.28
C TRP A 345 -103.96 -55.08 -25.14
N VAL A 346 -104.76 -54.04 -25.34
CA VAL A 346 -105.07 -53.08 -26.41
C VAL A 346 -106.03 -52.06 -25.80
N ASP A 347 -106.13 -50.87 -26.42
CA ASP A 347 -107.25 -49.91 -26.33
C ASP A 347 -107.57 -49.35 -24.93
N LYS A 348 -108.16 -48.18 -24.74
CA LYS A 348 -108.48 -46.95 -25.47
C LYS A 348 -109.17 -46.12 -24.40
N THR A 349 -109.19 -44.79 -24.57
CA THR A 349 -110.29 -43.88 -24.13
C THR A 349 -110.53 -43.78 -22.61
N GLN A 350 -110.96 -42.68 -22.02
CA GLN A 350 -111.21 -41.28 -22.35
C GLN A 350 -111.59 -40.62 -21.01
N ALA A 351 -111.58 -39.29 -21.00
CA ALA A 351 -112.33 -38.41 -20.10
C ALA A 351 -111.79 -38.33 -18.65
N GLU A 352 -111.63 -37.16 -18.06
CA GLU A 352 -112.11 -35.82 -18.38
C GLU A 352 -111.16 -34.78 -17.76
#